data_AF-A0A7S0M6X1-F1
#
_entry.id   AF-A0A7S0M6X1-F1
#
_cell.length_a   1.000
_cell.length_b   1.000
_cell.length_c   1.000
_cell.angle_alpha   90.00
_cell.angle_beta   90.00
_cell.angle_gamma   90.00
#
_symmetry.space_group_name_H-M   'P 1'
#
loop_
_entity.id
_entity.type
_entity.pdbx_description
1 polymer ?
#
loop_
_entity_poly.entity_id
_entity_poly.type
_entity_poly.pdbx_seq_one_letter_code
_entity_poly.pdbx_strand_id
1 'polypeptide(L)'
;AAKEIVEVVTESLCILQTPIPAKVARLYLVSDMLHNSSAAVARASLFRSLFEASMPAIFESLGEKLRATEGRITAQAMKDKVCRVLRVWEVWSLYPQEFINRLECLFLGR
;
A
#
# COMPACT_ATOMS: atom_id res chain seq x y z
N ALA A 1 4.82 -9.17 17.35
CA ALA A 1 5.88 -8.34 16.71
C ALA A 1 5.64 -8.18 15.20
N ALA A 2 6.47 -8.65 14.26
CA ALA A 2 6.33 -8.28 12.83
C ALA A 2 4.94 -8.57 12.22
N LYS A 3 4.39 -9.76 12.46
CA LYS A 3 3.03 -10.15 12.03
C LYS A 3 1.95 -9.20 12.56
N GLU A 4 1.93 -9.00 13.88
CA GLU A 4 1.01 -8.09 14.57
C GLU A 4 1.11 -6.65 14.06
N ILE A 5 2.32 -6.16 13.78
CA ILE A 5 2.52 -4.83 13.17
C ILE A 5 1.85 -4.78 11.79
N VAL A 6 2.07 -5.79 10.95
CA VAL A 6 1.47 -5.86 9.61
C VAL A 6 -0.05 -5.95 9.70
N GLU A 7 -0.59 -6.72 10.64
CA GLU A 7 -2.03 -6.84 10.88
C GLU A 7 -2.64 -5.49 11.27
N VAL A 8 -2.08 -4.81 12.28
CA VAL A 8 -2.56 -3.49 12.73
C VAL A 8 -2.49 -2.44 11.61
N VAL A 9 -1.38 -2.40 10.85
CA VAL A 9 -1.22 -1.45 9.75
C VAL A 9 -2.23 -1.75 8.64
N THR A 10 -2.42 -3.02 8.27
CA THR A 10 -3.41 -3.47 7.29
C THR A 10 -4.82 -3.09 7.71
N GLU A 11 -5.24 -3.42 8.93
CA GLU A 11 -6.55 -3.06 9.48
C GLU A 11 -6.76 -1.54 9.43
N SER A 12 -5.75 -0.76 9.86
CA SER A 12 -5.84 0.69 9.84
C SER A 12 -5.99 1.26 8.42
N LEU A 13 -5.38 0.63 7.42
CA LEU A 13 -5.50 1.01 6.01
C LEU A 13 -6.84 0.60 5.42
N CYS A 14 -7.47 -0.45 5.95
CA CYS A 14 -8.75 -0.99 5.48
C CYS A 14 -9.99 -0.24 6.02
N ILE A 15 -9.84 0.65 7.00
CA ILE A 15 -10.95 1.47 7.51
C ILE A 15 -11.35 2.54 6.48
N LEU A 16 -12.51 2.37 5.83
CA LEU A 16 -13.03 3.27 4.77
C LEU A 16 -13.17 4.73 5.23
N GLN A 17 -13.57 4.94 6.48
CA GLN A 17 -13.77 6.29 7.04
C GLN A 17 -12.46 7.05 7.29
N THR A 18 -11.31 6.38 7.22
CA THR A 18 -10.02 7.06 7.33
C THR A 18 -9.88 8.14 6.25
N PRO A 19 -9.54 9.40 6.62
CA PRO A 19 -9.30 10.45 5.64
C PRO A 19 -8.15 10.11 4.68
N ILE A 20 -8.26 10.57 3.43
CA ILE A 20 -7.25 10.33 2.38
C ILE A 20 -5.82 10.65 2.83
N PRO A 21 -5.54 11.83 3.46
CA PRO A 21 -4.17 12.15 3.88
C PRO A 21 -3.59 11.10 4.83
N ALA A 22 -4.40 10.57 5.75
CA ALA A 22 -3.99 9.55 6.71
C ALA A 22 -3.79 8.19 6.04
N LYS A 23 -4.66 7.78 5.11
CA LYS A 23 -4.46 6.53 4.32
C LYS A 23 -3.16 6.59 3.52
N VAL A 24 -2.88 7.71 2.86
CA VAL A 24 -1.65 7.89 2.09
C VAL A 24 -0.41 7.88 3.00
N ALA A 25 -0.46 8.57 4.15
CA ALA A 25 0.65 8.55 5.11
C ALA A 25 0.94 7.13 5.63
N ARG A 26 -0.10 6.33 5.90
CA ARG A 26 0.04 4.92 6.30
C ARG A 26 0.62 4.06 5.18
N LEU A 27 0.26 4.30 3.92
CA LEU A 27 0.87 3.62 2.78
C LEU A 27 2.36 3.99 2.63
N TYR A 28 2.74 5.25 2.90
CA TYR A 28 4.15 5.64 2.93
C TYR A 28 4.92 4.95 4.05
N LEU A 29 4.32 4.81 5.24
CA LEU A 29 4.91 4.01 6.31
C LEU A 29 5.16 2.56 5.86
N VAL A 30 4.20 1.92 5.18
CA VAL A 30 4.39 0.58 4.59
C VAL A 30 5.55 0.57 3.61
N SER A 31 5.64 1.58 2.74
CA SER A 31 6.74 1.71 1.77
C SER A 31 8.11 1.84 2.46
N ASP A 32 8.21 2.61 3.53
CA ASP A 32 9.45 2.78 4.30
C ASP A 32 9.83 1.48 5.03
N MET A 33 8.86 0.77 5.60
CA MET A 33 9.09 -0.55 6.19
C MET A 33 9.60 -1.55 5.15
N LEU A 34 9.04 -1.53 3.94
CA LEU A 34 9.45 -2.40 2.84
C LEU A 34 10.83 -2.04 2.29
N HIS A 35 11.17 -0.76 2.20
CA HIS A 35 12.51 -0.31 1.85
C HIS A 35 13.54 -0.89 2.83
N ASN A 36 13.27 -0.75 4.13
CA ASN A 36 14.13 -1.23 5.21
C ASN A 36 14.10 -2.75 5.40
N SER A 37 13.13 -3.46 4.81
CA SER A 37 13.07 -4.93 4.87
C SER A 37 14.27 -5.62 4.19
N SER A 38 14.99 -4.88 3.34
CA SER A 38 16.21 -5.31 2.65
C SER A 38 17.49 -5.16 3.49
N ALA A 39 17.43 -4.50 4.65
CA ALA A 39 18.58 -4.33 5.52
C ALA A 39 19.09 -5.67 6.05
N ALA A 40 20.41 -5.79 6.25
CA ALA A 40 21.07 -6.99 6.78
C ALA A 40 20.85 -7.15 8.30
N VAL A 41 19.60 -7.01 8.74
CA VAL A 41 19.17 -7.16 10.14
C VAL A 41 18.22 -8.35 10.21
N ALA A 42 18.34 -9.13 11.28
CA ALA A 42 17.50 -10.29 11.51
C ALA A 42 16.01 -9.92 11.41
N ARG A 43 15.24 -10.76 10.69
CA ARG A 43 13.78 -10.67 10.58
C ARG A 43 13.24 -9.49 9.75
N ALA A 44 14.08 -8.61 9.23
CA ALA A 44 13.65 -7.50 8.38
C ALA A 44 12.89 -7.98 7.13
N SER A 45 13.37 -9.06 6.51
CA SER A 45 12.75 -9.67 5.32
C SER A 45 11.35 -10.23 5.55
N LEU A 46 10.95 -10.50 6.81
CA LEU A 46 9.59 -10.97 7.13
C LEU A 46 8.52 -9.93 6.78
N PHE A 47 8.84 -8.64 6.85
CA PHE A 47 7.88 -7.60 6.48
C PHE A 47 7.48 -7.70 5.01
N ARG A 48 8.43 -8.03 4.12
CA ARG A 48 8.16 -8.20 2.68
C ARG A 48 7.11 -9.29 2.44
N SER A 49 7.34 -10.50 2.96
CA SER A 49 6.40 -11.62 2.73
C SER A 49 5.05 -11.42 3.41
N LEU A 50 5.03 -10.83 4.62
CA LEU A 50 3.77 -10.55 5.33
C LEU A 50 2.93 -9.46 4.66
N PHE A 51 3.57 -8.39 4.18
CA PHE A 51 2.86 -7.35 3.44
C PHE A 51 2.41 -7.83 2.07
N GLU A 52 3.19 -8.67 1.37
CA GLU A 52 2.77 -9.28 0.09
C GLU A 52 1.41 -9.97 0.21
N ALA A 53 1.19 -10.73 1.29
CA ALA A 53 -0.10 -11.39 1.54
C ALA A 53 -1.25 -10.40 1.86
N SER A 54 -0.94 -9.26 2.48
CA SER A 54 -1.93 -8.26 2.92
C SER A 54 -2.24 -7.20 1.85
N MET A 55 -1.35 -7.04 0.87
CA MET A 55 -1.38 -5.97 -0.11
C MET A 55 -2.66 -5.93 -0.97
N PRO A 56 -3.22 -7.07 -1.43
CA PRO A 56 -4.47 -7.07 -2.18
C PRO A 56 -5.61 -6.38 -1.42
N ALA A 57 -5.82 -6.72 -0.14
CA ALA A 57 -6.86 -6.12 0.69
C ALA A 57 -6.63 -4.61 0.92
N ILE A 58 -5.36 -4.21 1.12
CA ILE A 58 -4.99 -2.79 1.25
C ILE A 58 -5.35 -2.01 -0.02
N PHE A 59 -4.98 -2.52 -1.19
CA PHE A 59 -5.19 -1.83 -2.47
C PHE A 59 -6.67 -1.82 -2.90
N GLU A 60 -7.43 -2.87 -2.57
CA GLU A 60 -8.90 -2.86 -2.69
C GLU A 60 -9.52 -1.75 -1.84
N SER A 61 -9.14 -1.63 -0.56
CA SER A 61 -9.67 -0.58 0.32
C SER A 61 -9.24 0.84 -0.06
N LEU A 62 -8.05 1.00 -0.65
CA LEU A 62 -7.62 2.26 -1.24
C LEU A 62 -8.50 2.61 -2.46
N GLY A 63 -8.81 1.61 -3.29
CA GLY A 63 -9.68 1.78 -4.45
C GLY A 63 -11.12 2.11 -4.06
N GLU A 64 -11.66 1.47 -3.02
CA GLU A 64 -12.96 1.81 -2.43
C GLU A 64 -12.99 3.27 -1.94
N LYS A 65 -11.94 3.70 -1.23
CA LYS A 65 -11.84 5.09 -0.78
C LYS A 65 -11.78 6.07 -1.95
N LEU A 66 -11.02 5.74 -3.00
CA LEU A 66 -10.93 6.55 -4.20
C LEU A 66 -12.30 6.71 -4.87
N ARG A 67 -13.06 5.61 -5.02
CA ARG A 67 -14.41 5.63 -5.62
C ARG A 67 -15.44 6.35 -4.75
N ALA A 68 -15.32 6.27 -3.43
CA ALA A 68 -16.20 6.97 -2.50
C ALA A 68 -15.92 8.48 -2.38
N THR A 69 -14.88 8.99 -3.05
CA THR A 69 -14.49 10.40 -2.96
C THR A 69 -15.20 11.23 -4.02
N GLU A 70 -16.01 12.19 -3.60
CA GLU A 70 -16.78 13.07 -4.50
C GLU A 70 -15.92 14.14 -5.19
N GLY A 71 -14.84 14.59 -4.54
CA GLY A 71 -13.97 15.65 -5.04
C GLY A 71 -12.97 15.17 -6.09
N ARG A 72 -13.17 15.54 -7.35
CA ARG A 72 -12.28 15.14 -8.48
C ARG A 72 -10.80 15.47 -8.26
N ILE A 73 -10.49 16.67 -7.77
CA ILE A 73 -9.10 17.09 -7.51
C ILE A 73 -8.49 16.22 -6.40
N THR A 74 -9.23 15.99 -5.32
CA THR A 74 -8.79 15.17 -4.19
C THR A 74 -8.58 13.71 -4.59
N ALA A 75 -9.50 13.15 -5.39
CA ALA A 75 -9.40 11.79 -5.90
C ALA A 75 -8.18 11.64 -6.81
N GLN A 76 -7.95 12.59 -7.74
CA GLN A 76 -6.77 12.58 -8.60
C GLN A 76 -5.48 12.68 -7.78
N ALA A 77 -5.42 13.57 -6.78
CA ALA A 77 -4.26 13.70 -5.91
C ALA A 77 -3.97 12.42 -5.09
N MET A 78 -5.01 11.67 -4.69
CA MET A 78 -4.82 10.35 -4.06
C MET A 78 -4.25 9.35 -5.07
N LYS A 79 -4.83 9.29 -6.27
CA LYS A 79 -4.39 8.40 -7.35
C LYS A 79 -2.92 8.62 -7.69
N ASP A 80 -2.50 9.86 -7.89
CA ASP A 80 -1.12 10.19 -8.23
C ASP A 80 -0.13 9.73 -7.14
N LYS A 81 -0.51 9.88 -5.85
CA LYS A 81 0.33 9.44 -4.73
C LYS A 81 0.42 7.92 -4.61
N VAL A 82 -0.69 7.20 -4.77
CA VAL A 82 -0.70 5.72 -4.72
C VAL A 82 0.07 5.13 -5.92
N CYS A 83 -0.18 5.63 -7.13
CA CYS A 83 0.57 5.20 -8.33
C CYS A 83 2.07 5.51 -8.21
N ARG A 84 2.44 6.63 -7.58
CA ARG A 84 3.85 6.94 -7.30
C ARG A 84 4.51 5.90 -6.39
N VAL A 85 3.81 5.40 -5.37
CA VAL A 85 4.32 4.34 -4.49
C VAL A 85 4.57 3.05 -5.29
N LEU A 86 3.59 2.63 -6.10
CA LEU A 86 3.75 1.45 -6.96
C LEU A 86 4.97 1.58 -7.88
N ARG A 87 5.15 2.73 -8.53
CA ARG A 87 6.33 2.99 -9.38
C ARG A 87 7.65 2.92 -8.62
N VAL A 88 7.68 3.40 -7.38
CA VAL A 88 8.87 3.28 -6.52
C VAL A 88 9.17 1.81 -6.21
N TRP A 89 8.14 1.00 -5.97
CA TRP A 89 8.30 -0.44 -5.73
C TRP A 89 8.80 -1.19 -6.98
N GLU A 90 8.41 -0.78 -8.18
CA GLU A 90 8.98 -1.29 -9.44
C GLU A 90 10.47 -0.97 -9.55
N VAL A 91 10.84 0.30 -9.31
CA VAL A 91 12.25 0.76 -9.36
C VAL A 91 13.11 -0.03 -8.36
N TRP A 92 12.58 -0.34 -7.18
CA TRP A 92 13.27 -1.13 -6.17
C TRP A 92 13.26 -2.64 -6.46
N SER A 93 12.58 -3.10 -7.51
CA SER A 93 12.32 -4.53 -7.77
C SER A 93 11.76 -5.23 -6.52
N LEU A 94 10.87 -4.54 -5.81
CA LEU A 94 10.34 -4.96 -4.52
C LEU A 94 9.33 -6.10 -4.66
N TYR A 95 8.65 -6.23 -5.80
CA TYR A 95 7.82 -7.39 -6.12
C TYR A 95 7.89 -7.67 -7.63
N PRO A 96 7.50 -8.87 -8.09
CA PRO A 96 7.36 -9.14 -9.51
C PRO A 96 6.38 -8.16 -10.19
N GLN A 97 6.66 -7.80 -11.44
CA GLN A 97 5.85 -6.84 -12.20
C GLN A 97 4.36 -7.23 -12.26
N GLU A 98 4.06 -8.52 -12.41
CA GLU A 98 2.69 -9.04 -12.43
C GLU A 98 1.93 -8.74 -11.14
N PHE A 99 2.61 -8.82 -9.99
CA PHE A 99 2.02 -8.50 -8.71
C PHE A 99 1.74 -7.00 -8.59
N ILE A 100 2.69 -6.14 -9.00
CA ILE A 100 2.49 -4.69 -9.02
C ILE A 100 1.31 -4.30 -9.91
N ASN A 101 1.23 -4.86 -11.13
CA ASN A 101 0.12 -4.64 -12.05
C ASN A 101 -1.22 -5.06 -11.44
N ARG A 102 -1.26 -6.21 -10.74
CA ARG A 102 -2.46 -6.67 -10.04
C ARG A 102 -2.90 -5.67 -8.97
N LEU A 103 -1.98 -5.13 -8.17
CA LEU A 103 -2.30 -4.11 -7.16
C LEU A 103 -2.85 -2.83 -7.79
N GLU A 104 -2.28 -2.40 -8.93
CA GLU A 104 -2.80 -1.27 -9.68
C GLU A 104 -4.24 -1.52 -10.15
N CYS A 105 -4.53 -2.70 -10.71
CA CYS A 105 -5.89 -3.07 -11.13
C CYS A 105 -6.88 -3.02 -9.96
N LEU A 106 -6.53 -3.60 -8.80
CA LEU A 106 -7.36 -3.57 -7.60
C LEU A 106 -7.66 -2.13 -7.14
N PHE A 107 -6.64 -1.27 -7.14
CA PHE A 107 -6.80 0.13 -6.77
C PHE A 107 -7.67 0.92 -7.76
N LEU A 108 -7.49 0.70 -9.05
CA LEU A 108 -8.24 1.39 -10.09
C LEU A 108 -9.63 0.79 -10.34
N GLY A 109 -9.93 -0.37 -9.76
CA GLY A 109 -11.19 -1.10 -9.96
C GLY A 109 -11.33 -1.65 -11.38
N ARG A 110 -10.24 -2.20 -11.93
CA ARG A 110 -10.16 -2.78 -13.28
C ARG A 110 -10.02 -4.29 -13.24
#